data_AF-A0A6L5F4S0-F1
#
_entry.id   AF-A0A6L5F4S0-F1
#
_cell.length_a   1.000
_cell.length_b   1.000
_cell.length_c   1.000
_cell.angle_alpha   90.00
_cell.angle_beta   90.00
_cell.angle_gamma   90.00
#
_symmetry.space_group_name_H-M   'P 1'
#
loop_
_entity.id
_entity.type
_entity.pdbx_description
1 polymer ?
#
loop_
_entity_poly.entity_id
_entity_poly.type
_entity_poly.pdbx_seq_one_letter_code
_entity_poly.pdbx_strand_id
1 'polypeptide(L)'
;MRRTASIASILLGILLLVGGAATWFMVSTTLADQQIVTSDDACLPGRRVADPFTAYCQAEVIEKHTLEATGGLYYAELDAEDPARETALTSSFLQASLFTSILAFGVATMAAGMGVLFILIGMGIRDVQARTEAIVE
;
A
#
# COMPACT_ATOMS: atom_id res chain seq x y z
N MET A 1 -8.16 36.56 1.17
CA MET A 1 -8.05 35.28 1.92
C MET A 1 -8.72 34.08 1.23
N ARG A 2 -9.94 34.19 0.68
CA ARG A 2 -10.64 33.04 0.06
C ARG A 2 -9.95 32.49 -1.21
N ARG A 3 -9.45 33.38 -2.09
CA ARG A 3 -8.71 32.99 -3.32
C ARG A 3 -7.38 32.29 -3.03
N THR A 4 -6.62 32.79 -2.05
CA THR A 4 -5.36 32.18 -1.62
C THR A 4 -5.58 30.82 -0.99
N ALA A 5 -6.64 30.66 -0.18
CA ALA A 5 -7.00 29.37 0.41
C ALA A 5 -7.38 28.33 -0.65
N SER A 6 -8.17 28.70 -1.66
CA SER A 6 -8.50 27.79 -2.77
C SER A 6 -7.25 27.35 -3.53
N ILE A 7 -6.39 28.29 -3.95
CA ILE A 7 -5.18 27.97 -4.70
C ILE A 7 -4.27 27.06 -3.87
N ALA A 8 -4.07 27.38 -2.58
CA ALA A 8 -3.26 26.56 -1.68
C ALA A 8 -3.80 25.13 -1.55
N SER A 9 -5.12 24.97 -1.35
CA SER A 9 -5.73 23.63 -1.24
C SER A 9 -5.58 22.80 -2.51
N ILE A 10 -5.75 23.39 -3.70
CA ILE A 10 -5.59 22.68 -4.97
C ILE A 10 -4.13 22.28 -5.18
N LEU A 11 -3.18 23.17 -4.91
CA LEU A 11 -1.75 22.86 -5.05
C LEU A 11 -1.32 21.76 -4.09
N LEU A 12 -1.77 21.81 -2.83
CA LEU A 12 -1.52 20.75 -1.87
C LEU A 12 -2.14 19.42 -2.32
N GLY A 13 -3.37 19.47 -2.83
CA GLY A 13 -4.06 18.28 -3.31
C GLY A 13 -3.35 17.63 -4.51
N ILE A 14 -2.89 18.43 -5.48
CA ILE A 14 -2.09 17.96 -6.61
C ILE A 14 -0.79 17.34 -6.11
N LEU A 15 -0.10 17.99 -5.17
CA LEU A 15 1.15 17.47 -4.60
C LEU A 15 0.95 16.11 -3.94
N LEU A 16 -0.11 15.95 -3.14
CA LEU A 16 -0.42 14.68 -2.48
C LEU A 16 -0.85 13.60 -3.49
N LEU A 17 -1.61 13.97 -4.52
CA LEU A 17 -2.03 13.06 -5.58
C LEU A 17 -0.84 12.51 -6.36
N VAL A 18 0.03 13.40 -6.82
CA VAL A 18 1.24 13.02 -7.56
C VAL A 18 2.21 12.25 -6.67
N GLY A 19 2.38 12.68 -5.42
CA GLY A 19 3.23 11.99 -4.45
C GLY A 19 2.76 10.57 -4.19
N GLY A 20 1.46 10.37 -3.91
CA GLY A 20 0.87 9.04 -3.72
C GLY A 20 1.03 8.14 -4.95
N ALA A 21 0.74 8.65 -6.15
CA ALA A 21 0.91 7.90 -7.39
C ALA A 21 2.38 7.51 -7.65
N ALA A 22 3.31 8.44 -7.41
CA ALA A 22 4.74 8.18 -7.57
C ALA A 22 5.24 7.12 -6.58
N THR A 23 4.82 7.19 -5.30
CA THR A 23 5.16 6.18 -4.30
C THR A 23 4.58 4.82 -4.67
N TRP A 24 3.32 4.75 -5.11
CA TRP A 24 2.72 3.49 -5.58
C TRP A 24 3.55 2.87 -6.71
N PHE A 25 3.91 3.67 -7.71
CA PHE A 25 4.71 3.20 -8.83
C PHE A 25 6.09 2.69 -8.37
N MET A 26 6.78 3.44 -7.52
CA MET A 26 8.08 3.07 -6.97
C MET A 26 8.03 1.74 -6.19
N VAL A 27 7.02 1.52 -5.36
CA VAL A 27 6.86 0.26 -4.61
C VAL A 27 6.56 -0.89 -5.57
N SER A 28 5.68 -0.67 -6.55
CA SER A 28 5.35 -1.67 -7.56
C SER A 28 6.55 -2.12 -8.37
N THR A 29 7.39 -1.18 -8.82
CA THR A 29 8.63 -1.51 -9.54
C THR A 29 9.62 -2.23 -8.65
N THR A 30 9.79 -1.80 -7.40
CA THR A 30 10.71 -2.44 -6.43
C THR A 30 10.31 -3.90 -6.15
N LEU A 31 9.01 -4.19 -6.04
CA LEU A 31 8.53 -5.57 -5.89
C LEU A 31 8.73 -6.38 -7.17
N ALA A 32 8.39 -5.80 -8.34
CA ALA A 32 8.54 -6.48 -9.62
C ALA A 32 10.01 -6.85 -9.92
N ASP A 33 10.96 -6.02 -9.51
CA ASP A 33 12.39 -6.24 -9.70
C ASP A 33 12.93 -7.44 -8.90
N GLN A 34 12.26 -7.84 -7.80
CA GLN A 34 12.64 -9.02 -7.03
C GLN A 34 12.30 -10.34 -7.74
N GLN A 35 11.58 -10.31 -8.87
CA GLN A 35 11.21 -11.48 -9.68
C GLN A 35 10.53 -12.61 -8.89
N ILE A 36 9.84 -12.27 -7.80
CA ILE A 36 9.06 -13.23 -7.01
C ILE A 36 7.80 -13.58 -7.79
N VAL A 37 7.53 -14.88 -7.94
CA VAL A 37 6.31 -15.41 -8.56
C VAL A 37 5.57 -16.25 -7.51
N THR A 38 4.30 -15.96 -7.37
CA THR A 38 3.36 -16.70 -6.51
C THR A 38 3.32 -18.19 -6.89
N SER A 39 3.28 -19.03 -5.87
CA SER A 39 3.19 -20.49 -6.02
C SER A 39 1.86 -20.91 -6.65
N ASP A 40 1.79 -22.16 -7.12
CA ASP A 40 0.61 -22.73 -7.76
C ASP A 40 -0.58 -22.89 -6.81
N ASP A 41 -0.33 -22.96 -5.50
CA ASP A 41 -1.36 -23.07 -4.45
C ASP A 41 -1.73 -21.73 -3.80
N ALA A 42 -1.24 -20.62 -4.33
CA ALA A 42 -1.62 -19.28 -3.90
C ALA A 42 -3.01 -18.88 -4.39
N CYS A 43 -3.65 -17.91 -3.71
CA CYS A 43 -4.93 -17.37 -4.17
C CYS A 43 -4.89 -16.72 -5.57
N LEU A 44 -3.70 -16.30 -6.01
CA LEU A 44 -3.43 -15.78 -7.36
C LEU A 44 -2.17 -16.46 -7.91
N PRO A 45 -2.25 -17.66 -8.49
CA PRO A 45 -1.08 -18.46 -8.85
C PRO A 45 -0.38 -17.97 -10.11
N GLY A 46 0.95 -18.15 -10.19
CA GLY A 46 1.76 -17.85 -11.39
C GLY A 46 1.85 -16.35 -11.71
N ARG A 47 1.54 -15.48 -10.75
CA ARG A 47 1.60 -14.02 -10.88
C ARG A 47 2.86 -13.47 -10.22
N ARG A 48 3.50 -12.51 -10.89
CA ARG A 48 4.61 -11.74 -10.31
C ARG A 48 4.08 -10.89 -9.16
N VAL A 49 4.80 -10.89 -8.04
CA VAL A 49 4.51 -10.03 -6.89
C VAL A 49 4.91 -8.60 -7.24
N ALA A 50 3.92 -7.74 -7.51
CA ALA A 50 4.14 -6.36 -7.93
C ALA A 50 3.07 -5.38 -7.43
N ASP A 51 2.08 -5.89 -6.70
CA ASP A 51 0.89 -5.17 -6.26
C ASP A 51 0.44 -5.73 -4.89
N PRO A 52 -0.44 -5.03 -4.16
CA PRO A 52 -0.79 -5.47 -2.80
C PRO A 52 -1.52 -6.82 -2.76
N PHE A 53 -2.25 -7.20 -3.81
CA PHE A 53 -3.00 -8.47 -3.82
C PHE A 53 -2.07 -9.65 -4.07
N THR A 54 -1.14 -9.52 -5.01
CA THR A 54 -0.12 -10.55 -5.26
C THR A 54 0.85 -10.69 -4.08
N ALA A 55 1.20 -9.59 -3.42
CA ALA A 55 2.00 -9.62 -2.18
C ALA A 55 1.26 -10.32 -1.03
N TYR A 56 -0.05 -10.06 -0.89
CA TYR A 56 -0.88 -10.73 0.12
C TYR A 56 -0.97 -12.24 -0.14
N CYS A 57 -1.31 -12.65 -1.37
CA CYS A 57 -1.37 -14.07 -1.72
C CYS A 57 -0.04 -14.79 -1.49
N GLN A 58 1.09 -14.14 -1.77
CA GLN A 58 2.40 -14.69 -1.48
C GLN A 58 2.65 -14.86 0.02
N ALA A 59 2.28 -13.86 0.83
CA ALA A 59 2.46 -13.91 2.28
C ALA A 59 1.62 -15.04 2.92
N GLU A 60 0.37 -15.21 2.47
CA GLU A 60 -0.53 -16.27 2.94
C GLU A 60 0.02 -17.67 2.65
N VAL A 61 0.56 -17.91 1.45
CA VAL A 61 1.16 -19.22 1.16
C VAL A 61 2.43 -19.46 1.97
N ILE A 62 3.26 -18.44 2.17
CA ILE A 62 4.45 -18.58 3.03
C ILE A 62 4.02 -19.02 4.42
N GLU A 63 2.98 -18.41 5.00
CA GLU A 63 2.43 -18.81 6.29
C GLU A 63 1.95 -20.27 6.27
N LYS A 64 1.16 -20.65 5.26
CA LYS A 64 0.66 -22.02 5.08
C LYS A 64 1.78 -23.05 5.04
N HIS A 65 2.77 -22.89 4.16
CA HIS A 65 3.89 -23.84 4.04
C HIS A 65 4.78 -23.84 5.28
N THR A 66 4.88 -22.70 5.98
CA THR A 66 5.58 -22.63 7.27
C THR A 66 4.88 -23.47 8.31
N LEU A 67 3.56 -23.32 8.47
CA LEU A 67 2.77 -24.10 9.42
C LEU A 67 2.78 -25.59 9.07
N GLU A 68 2.76 -25.94 7.79
CA GLU A 68 2.93 -27.34 7.36
C GLU A 68 4.31 -27.89 7.75
N ALA A 69 5.37 -27.10 7.62
CA ALA A 69 6.74 -27.49 7.97
C ALA A 69 7.00 -27.54 9.49
N THR A 70 6.32 -26.72 10.28
CA THR A 70 6.49 -26.61 11.73
C THR A 70 5.46 -27.43 12.54
N GLY A 71 4.59 -28.19 11.87
CA GLY A 71 3.54 -28.97 12.54
C GLY A 71 2.43 -28.11 13.13
N GLY A 72 2.19 -26.93 12.57
CA GLY A 72 1.15 -25.99 12.98
C GLY A 72 1.60 -24.97 14.03
N LEU A 73 2.89 -24.91 14.34
CA LEU A 73 3.46 -24.04 15.37
C LEU A 73 4.06 -22.77 14.76
N TYR A 74 3.83 -21.62 15.40
CA TYR A 74 4.52 -20.38 15.09
C TYR A 74 5.93 -20.35 15.69
N TYR A 75 6.78 -19.44 15.23
CA TYR A 75 8.17 -19.30 15.69
C TYR A 75 8.32 -19.27 17.23
N ALA A 76 7.40 -18.60 17.93
CA ALA A 76 7.44 -18.46 19.39
C ALA A 76 7.02 -19.74 20.15
N GLU A 77 6.41 -20.69 19.47
CA GLU A 77 5.92 -21.95 20.04
C GLU A 77 6.90 -23.10 19.83
N LEU A 78 7.89 -22.92 18.95
CA LEU A 78 8.96 -23.90 18.71
C LEU A 78 9.99 -23.89 19.84
N ASP A 79 10.47 -25.09 20.17
CA ASP A 79 11.59 -25.27 21.10
C ASP A 79 12.84 -24.58 20.57
N ALA A 80 13.70 -24.05 21.45
CA ALA A 80 14.87 -23.28 21.05
C ALA A 80 15.85 -24.06 20.15
N GLU A 81 15.92 -25.38 20.32
CA GLU A 81 16.78 -26.29 19.57
C GLU A 81 16.07 -26.92 18.34
N ASP A 82 14.82 -26.55 18.05
CA ASP A 82 14.09 -27.10 16.91
C ASP A 82 14.71 -26.68 15.55
N PRO A 83 15.03 -27.62 14.65
CA PRO A 83 15.60 -27.30 13.34
C PRO A 83 14.65 -26.48 12.44
N ALA A 84 13.33 -26.56 12.63
CA ALA A 84 12.34 -25.79 11.87
C ALA A 84 12.27 -24.32 12.28
N ARG A 85 12.91 -23.95 13.40
CA ARG A 85 12.86 -22.61 13.98
C ARG A 85 13.51 -21.54 13.09
N GLU A 86 14.59 -21.90 12.40
CA GLU A 86 15.23 -21.03 11.39
C GLU A 86 14.30 -20.76 10.19
N THR A 87 13.57 -21.80 9.76
CA THR A 87 12.59 -21.68 8.67
C THR A 87 11.45 -20.77 9.09
N ALA A 88 10.86 -21.00 10.28
CA ALA A 88 9.78 -20.18 10.81
C ALA A 88 10.17 -18.70 10.99
N LEU A 89 11.40 -18.45 11.42
CA LEU A 89 11.95 -17.11 11.54
C LEU A 89 12.06 -16.42 10.17
N THR A 90 12.65 -17.11 9.21
CA THR A 90 12.85 -16.59 7.84
C THR A 90 11.51 -16.27 7.19
N SER A 91 10.53 -17.18 7.30
CA SER A 91 9.17 -16.98 6.81
C SER A 91 8.50 -15.78 7.46
N SER A 92 8.66 -15.59 8.77
CA SER A 92 8.09 -14.43 9.48
C SER A 92 8.67 -13.10 8.98
N PHE A 93 9.98 -13.07 8.68
CA PHE A 93 10.61 -11.89 8.08
C PHE A 93 10.09 -11.61 6.66
N LEU A 94 9.98 -12.65 5.82
CA LEU A 94 9.42 -12.53 4.47
C LEU A 94 7.98 -11.98 4.53
N GLN A 95 7.12 -12.57 5.37
CA GLN A 95 5.75 -12.08 5.56
C GLN A 95 5.72 -10.63 6.05
N ALA A 96 6.54 -10.26 7.05
CA ALA A 96 6.61 -8.90 7.56
C ALA A 96 7.02 -7.88 6.47
N SER A 97 7.97 -8.23 5.61
CA SER A 97 8.40 -7.38 4.49
C SER A 97 7.32 -7.25 3.41
N LEU A 98 6.58 -8.32 3.10
CA LEU A 98 5.44 -8.29 2.19
C LEU A 98 4.30 -7.42 2.75
N PHE A 99 3.94 -7.58 4.03
CA PHE A 99 2.94 -6.74 4.68
C PHE A 99 3.36 -5.28 4.80
N THR A 100 4.64 -5.00 5.02
CA THR A 100 5.19 -3.64 4.98
C THR A 100 4.99 -3.02 3.58
N SER A 101 5.18 -3.81 2.53
CA SER A 101 4.92 -3.37 1.15
C SER A 101 3.43 -3.13 0.88
N ILE A 102 2.55 -4.00 1.39
CA ILE A 102 1.08 -3.80 1.31
C ILE A 102 0.67 -2.51 2.03
N LEU A 103 1.23 -2.26 3.21
CA LEU A 103 1.00 -1.02 3.96
C LEU A 103 1.46 0.20 3.17
N ALA A 104 2.62 0.13 2.49
CA ALA A 104 3.12 1.22 1.65
C ALA A 104 2.16 1.55 0.49
N PHE A 105 1.59 0.53 -0.17
CA PHE A 105 0.53 0.73 -1.17
C PHE A 105 -0.74 1.37 -0.59
N GLY A 106 -1.15 0.93 0.61
CA GLY A 106 -2.28 1.51 1.33
C GLY A 106 -2.08 2.99 1.66
N VAL A 107 -0.91 3.34 2.19
CA VAL A 107 -0.54 4.73 2.51
C VAL A 107 -0.44 5.59 1.24
N ALA A 108 0.14 5.07 0.17
CA ALA A 108 0.20 5.75 -1.12
C ALA A 108 -1.20 6.06 -1.68
N THR A 109 -2.11 5.10 -1.58
CA THR A 109 -3.52 5.27 -1.99
C THR A 109 -4.24 6.29 -1.13
N MET A 110 -4.04 6.25 0.19
CA MET A 110 -4.62 7.22 1.11
C MET A 110 -4.12 8.63 0.80
N ALA A 111 -2.82 8.82 0.57
CA ALA A 111 -2.25 10.12 0.20
C ALA A 111 -2.85 10.62 -1.11
N ALA A 112 -2.97 9.75 -2.12
CA ALA A 112 -3.60 10.09 -3.38
C ALA A 112 -5.08 10.49 -3.21
N GLY A 113 -5.85 9.70 -2.44
CA GLY A 113 -7.26 9.97 -2.13
C GLY A 113 -7.45 11.30 -1.39
N MET A 114 -6.59 11.59 -0.40
CA MET A 114 -6.59 12.89 0.27
C MET A 114 -6.27 14.03 -0.71
N GLY A 115 -5.35 13.81 -1.64
CA GLY A 115 -5.05 14.75 -2.71
C GLY A 115 -6.28 15.11 -3.53
N VAL A 116 -7.07 14.12 -3.94
CA VAL A 116 -8.35 14.32 -4.64
C VAL A 116 -9.31 15.15 -3.79
N LEU A 117 -9.47 14.83 -2.50
CA LEU A 117 -10.36 15.58 -1.61
C LEU A 117 -9.96 17.06 -1.49
N PHE A 118 -8.67 17.36 -1.35
CA PHE A 118 -8.18 18.74 -1.30
C PHE A 118 -8.43 19.52 -2.60
N ILE A 119 -8.28 18.85 -3.76
CA ILE A 119 -8.63 19.44 -5.05
C ILE A 119 -10.13 19.77 -5.11
N LEU A 120 -10.99 18.82 -4.72
CA LEU A 120 -12.45 19.03 -4.69
C LEU A 120 -12.85 20.19 -3.77
N ILE A 121 -12.27 20.27 -2.57
CA ILE A 121 -12.51 21.37 -1.62
C ILE A 121 -12.12 22.70 -2.26
N GLY A 122 -10.94 22.78 -2.87
CA GLY A 122 -10.46 24.02 -3.46
C GLY A 122 -11.27 24.47 -4.68
N MET A 123 -11.80 23.52 -5.47
CA MET A 123 -12.77 23.80 -6.53
C MET A 123 -14.10 24.30 -5.96
N GLY A 124 -14.59 23.70 -4.87
CA GLY A 124 -15.78 24.17 -4.17
C GLY A 124 -15.66 25.61 -3.66
N ILE A 125 -14.50 25.98 -3.09
CA ILE A 125 -14.24 27.37 -2.66
C ILE A 125 -14.30 28.32 -3.86
N ARG A 126 -13.74 27.94 -5.02
CA ARG A 126 -13.80 28.75 -6.26
C ARG A 126 -15.24 28.96 -6.74
N ASP A 127 -16.04 27.90 -6.78
CA ASP A 127 -17.43 27.99 -7.25
C ASP A 127 -18.26 28.95 -6.38
N VAL A 128 -18.11 28.87 -5.06
CA VAL A 128 -18.81 29.78 -4.14
C VAL A 128 -18.35 31.23 -4.31
N GLN A 129 -17.06 31.47 -4.58
CA GLN A 129 -16.56 32.83 -4.84
C GLN A 129 -17.20 33.43 -6.10
N ALA A 130 -17.21 32.68 -7.21
CA ALA A 130 -17.79 33.13 -8.47
C ALA A 130 -19.29 33.47 -8.34
N ARG A 131 -20.05 32.63 -7.60
CA ARG A 131 -21.48 32.89 -7.34
C ARG A 131 -21.71 34.12 -6.45
N THR A 132 -20.83 34.36 -5.48
CA THR A 132 -20.97 35.53 -4.58
C THR A 132 -20.72 36.82 -5.35
N GLU A 133 -19.71 36.84 -6.22
CA GLU A 133 -19.38 38.01 -7.06
C GLU A 133 -20.55 38.37 -7.97
N ALA A 134 -21.18 37.38 -8.60
CA ALA A 134 -22.35 37.58 -9.48
C ALA A 134 -23.64 38.07 -8.78
N ILE A 135 -23.73 38.00 -7.45
CA ILE A 135 -24.89 38.49 -6.68
C ILE A 135 -24.67 39.94 -6.20
N VAL A 136 -23.41 40.37 -6.08
CA VAL A 136 -23.04 41.69 -5.55
C VAL A 136 -22.94 42.74 -6.67
N GLU A 137 -22.78 42.30 -7.91
CA GLU A 137 -22.85 43.12 -9.13
C GLU A 137 -24.30 43.31 -9.61
#